data_AF-X0WJZ3-F1
#
_entry.id   AF-X0WJZ3-F1
#
_cell.length_a   1.000
_cell.length_b   1.000
_cell.length_c   1.000
_cell.angle_alpha   90.00
_cell.angle_beta   90.00
_cell.angle_gamma   90.00
#
_symmetry.space_group_name_H-M   'P 1'
#
loop_
_entity.id
_entity.type
_entity.pdbx_description
1 polymer ?
#
loop_
_entity_poly.entity_id
_entity_poly.type
_entity_poly.pdbx_seq_one_letter_code
_entity_poly.pdbx_strand_id
1 'polypeptide(L)'
;MVYGYMGKSLEVDLAKREIKITDLNEERARMFIGGKGLGAKLLYESVEPGLDPLAPENPLIFITGPLTATSAPTSGRWAVVTKSPHTGIFLDSQVGGHFGAQLKMAGFDCLTVRGKAHAPVYLHIKDGQCRILDARELWGKGVFETERILKKRHPGAKVGSIGPAG
;
A
#
# COMPACT_ATOMS: atom_id res chain seq x y z
N MET A 1 21.04 3.96 10.92
CA MET A 1 20.44 4.48 9.68
C MET A 1 20.74 3.53 8.55
N VAL A 2 19.73 2.83 8.05
CA VAL A 2 19.86 1.95 6.88
C VAL A 2 19.56 2.77 5.63
N TYR A 3 20.55 3.00 4.77
CA TYR A 3 20.36 3.74 3.52
C TYR A 3 19.41 3.00 2.58
N GLY A 4 18.67 3.77 1.76
CA GLY A 4 17.65 3.24 0.85
C GLY A 4 16.28 3.03 1.50
N TYR A 5 16.13 3.21 2.81
CA TYR A 5 14.85 3.14 3.51
C TYR A 5 14.44 4.54 4.00
N MET A 6 13.15 4.80 4.05
CA MET A 6 12.61 5.97 4.75
C MET A 6 12.51 5.74 6.26
N GLY A 7 12.50 4.46 6.68
CA GLY A 7 12.47 4.08 8.09
C GLY A 7 11.09 4.18 8.72
N LYS A 8 10.02 4.35 7.92
CA LYS A 8 8.65 4.48 8.42
C LYS A 8 7.69 3.55 7.69
N SER A 9 6.72 3.04 8.43
CA SER A 9 5.58 2.29 7.92
C SER A 9 4.27 3.02 8.25
N LEU A 10 3.32 2.93 7.33
CA LEU A 10 2.00 3.50 7.46
C LEU A 10 0.99 2.37 7.68
N GLU A 11 0.28 2.40 8.79
CA GLU A 11 -0.77 1.45 9.14
C GLU A 11 -2.13 2.17 9.10
N VAL A 12 -3.08 1.61 8.36
CA VAL A 12 -4.42 2.17 8.19
C VAL A 12 -5.45 1.12 8.59
N ASP A 13 -6.26 1.44 9.60
CA ASP A 13 -7.44 0.67 9.97
C ASP A 13 -8.69 1.39 9.44
N LEU A 14 -9.29 0.83 8.39
CA LEU A 14 -10.47 1.41 7.73
C LEU A 14 -11.75 1.28 8.57
N ALA A 15 -11.84 0.28 9.44
CA ALA A 15 -13.01 0.10 10.30
C ALA A 15 -13.05 1.20 11.37
N LYS A 16 -11.90 1.52 11.97
CA LYS A 16 -11.76 2.59 12.97
C LYS A 16 -11.48 3.97 12.38
N ARG A 17 -11.16 4.02 11.08
CA ARG A 17 -10.65 5.21 10.38
C ARG A 17 -9.39 5.79 11.04
N GLU A 18 -8.54 4.91 11.54
CA GLU A 18 -7.29 5.27 12.22
C GLU A 18 -6.11 5.19 11.25
N ILE A 19 -5.20 6.14 11.38
CA ILE A 19 -3.93 6.15 10.68
C ILE A 19 -2.83 6.19 11.74
N LYS A 20 -1.89 5.25 11.67
CA LYS A 20 -0.75 5.17 12.55
C LYS A 20 0.52 5.14 11.71
N ILE A 21 1.50 5.95 12.11
CA ILE A 21 2.85 5.92 11.53
C ILE A 21 3.75 5.25 12.56
N THR A 22 4.41 4.17 12.14
CA THR A 22 5.33 3.39 12.98
C THR A 22 6.73 3.41 12.39
N ASP A 23 7.74 3.20 13.23
CA ASP A 23 9.10 2.99 12.73
C ASP A 23 9.20 1.64 12.01
N LEU A 24 9.91 1.64 10.89
CA LEU A 24 10.27 0.39 10.23
C LEU A 24 11.23 -0.38 11.13
N ASN A 25 10.92 -1.65 11.38
CA ASN A 25 11.84 -2.52 12.11
C ASN A 25 13.11 -2.77 11.25
N GLU A 26 14.23 -2.16 11.64
CA GLU A 26 15.50 -2.23 10.90
C GLU A 26 16.04 -3.67 10.79
N GLU A 27 15.86 -4.50 11.81
CA GLU A 27 16.30 -5.90 11.81
C GLU A 27 15.56 -6.69 10.72
N ARG A 28 14.23 -6.56 10.66
CA ARG A 28 13.41 -7.16 9.61
C ARG A 28 13.78 -6.62 8.23
N ALA A 29 14.01 -5.32 8.10
CA ALA A 29 14.45 -4.73 6.84
C ALA A 29 15.81 -5.31 6.39
N ARG A 30 16.74 -5.59 7.30
CA ARG A 30 18.02 -6.24 6.97
C ARG A 30 17.84 -7.71 6.58
N MET A 31 17.01 -8.45 7.31
CA MET A 31 16.78 -9.87 7.06
C MET A 31 15.99 -10.14 5.78
N PHE A 32 14.99 -9.31 5.50
CA PHE A 32 14.02 -9.53 4.42
C PHE A 32 14.10 -8.49 3.29
N ILE A 33 15.06 -7.56 3.38
CA ILE A 33 15.35 -6.49 2.43
C ILE A 33 14.18 -5.53 2.30
N GLY A 34 13.15 -5.88 1.55
CA GLY A 34 12.02 -5.01 1.25
C GLY A 34 11.15 -5.69 0.21
N GLY A 35 10.23 -4.95 -0.39
CA GLY A 35 9.36 -5.46 -1.45
C GLY A 35 8.70 -6.78 -1.05
N LYS A 36 8.80 -7.80 -1.91
CA LYS A 36 8.21 -9.13 -1.66
C LYS A 36 8.67 -9.77 -0.35
N GLY A 37 9.97 -9.70 -0.02
CA GLY A 37 10.53 -10.40 1.14
C GLY A 37 9.96 -9.89 2.45
N LEU A 38 10.07 -8.57 2.67
CA LEU A 38 9.49 -7.94 3.85
C LEU A 38 7.96 -8.04 3.85
N GLY A 39 7.31 -7.94 2.68
CA GLY A 39 5.86 -8.08 2.56
C GLY A 39 5.38 -9.47 2.96
N ALA A 40 6.10 -10.52 2.58
CA ALA A 40 5.81 -11.89 3.01
C ALA A 40 5.95 -12.07 4.52
N LYS A 41 6.99 -11.50 5.13
CA LYS A 41 7.17 -11.53 6.59
C LYS A 41 6.02 -10.82 7.31
N LEU A 42 5.63 -9.63 6.83
CA LEU A 42 4.51 -8.88 7.39
C LEU A 42 3.20 -9.65 7.26
N LEU A 43 2.91 -10.24 6.09
CA LEU A 43 1.70 -11.03 5.89
C LEU A 43 1.66 -12.25 6.82
N TYR A 44 2.76 -12.99 6.91
CA TYR A 44 2.87 -14.19 7.74
C TYR A 44 2.56 -13.91 9.22
N GLU A 45 2.94 -12.74 9.74
CA GLU A 45 2.64 -12.35 11.12
C GLU A 45 1.25 -11.72 11.30
N SER A 46 0.58 -11.38 10.20
CA SER A 46 -0.71 -10.68 10.21
C SER A 46 -1.91 -11.61 10.02
N VAL A 47 -1.67 -12.83 9.53
CA VAL A 47 -2.72 -13.71 9.02
C VAL A 47 -2.62 -15.07 9.67
N GLU A 48 -3.68 -15.43 10.38
CA GLU A 48 -3.82 -16.77 10.94
C GLU A 48 -4.16 -17.81 9.85
N PRO A 49 -3.75 -19.08 10.04
CA PRO A 49 -4.21 -20.18 9.21
C PRO A 49 -5.74 -20.20 9.13
N GLY A 50 -6.28 -20.42 7.92
CA GLY A 50 -7.73 -20.49 7.71
C GLY A 50 -8.47 -19.15 7.62
N LEU A 51 -7.81 -17.99 7.81
CA LEU A 51 -8.46 -16.69 7.64
C LEU A 51 -9.15 -16.57 6.26
N ASP A 52 -10.41 -16.17 6.21
CA ASP A 52 -11.08 -15.87 4.94
C ASP A 52 -10.37 -14.68 4.25
N PRO A 53 -9.88 -14.83 3.00
CA PRO A 53 -9.21 -13.75 2.28
C PRO A 53 -10.07 -12.49 2.06
N LEU A 54 -11.40 -12.58 2.12
CA LEU A 54 -12.30 -11.43 1.99
C LEU A 54 -12.71 -10.82 3.35
N ALA A 55 -12.21 -11.39 4.46
CA ALA A 55 -12.46 -10.86 5.78
C ALA A 55 -11.72 -9.51 6.00
N PRO A 56 -12.29 -8.58 6.79
CA PRO A 56 -11.66 -7.29 7.08
C PRO A 56 -10.26 -7.39 7.69
N GLU A 57 -9.92 -8.51 8.33
CA GLU A 57 -8.63 -8.74 8.97
C GLU A 57 -7.51 -9.04 7.96
N ASN A 58 -7.84 -9.47 6.73
CA ASN A 58 -6.83 -9.74 5.70
C ASN A 58 -6.17 -8.44 5.24
N PRO A 59 -4.86 -8.26 5.44
CA PRO A 59 -4.20 -7.00 5.09
C PRO A 59 -3.93 -6.90 3.58
N LEU A 60 -4.05 -5.69 3.06
CA LEU A 60 -3.44 -5.28 1.78
C LEU A 60 -2.16 -4.49 2.09
N ILE A 61 -1.01 -5.07 1.75
CA ILE A 61 0.31 -4.50 2.07
C ILE A 61 0.94 -3.96 0.79
N PHE A 62 1.00 -2.64 0.67
CA PHE A 62 1.69 -1.91 -0.39
C PHE A 62 3.13 -1.67 0.04
N ILE A 63 4.09 -2.24 -0.68
CA ILE A 63 5.47 -2.28 -0.20
C ILE A 63 6.50 -1.96 -1.27
N THR A 64 7.51 -1.19 -0.88
CA THR A 64 8.62 -0.77 -1.73
C THR A 64 9.91 -1.51 -1.36
N GLY A 65 10.88 -1.52 -2.27
CA GLY A 65 12.23 -2.00 -1.99
C GLY A 65 13.18 -0.87 -1.61
N PRO A 66 14.38 -1.18 -1.10
CA PRO A 66 15.39 -0.17 -0.77
C PRO A 66 15.87 0.63 -1.99
N LEU A 67 15.82 0.03 -3.18
CA LEU A 67 16.21 0.70 -4.41
C LEU A 67 15.08 1.53 -5.02
N THR A 68 13.84 1.38 -4.56
CA THR A 68 12.71 2.13 -5.10
C THR A 68 12.99 3.64 -4.98
N ALA A 69 12.66 4.42 -6.02
CA ALA A 69 12.92 5.88 -6.07
C ALA A 69 14.40 6.32 -6.00
N THR A 70 15.36 5.41 -6.22
CA THR A 70 16.79 5.77 -6.38
C THR A 70 17.16 5.96 -7.85
N SER A 71 18.41 6.36 -8.13
CA SER A 71 18.97 6.42 -9.49
C SER A 71 19.29 5.05 -10.11
N ALA A 72 19.06 3.95 -9.38
CA ALA A 72 19.24 2.62 -9.93
C ALA A 72 18.33 2.41 -11.16
N PRO A 73 18.81 1.78 -12.24
CA PRO A 73 17.99 1.52 -13.41
C PRO A 73 16.71 0.78 -13.05
N THR A 74 15.57 1.22 -13.57
CA THR A 74 14.26 0.58 -13.39
C THR A 74 13.76 0.51 -11.93
N SER A 75 14.19 1.44 -11.08
CA SER A 75 13.82 1.57 -9.65
C SER A 75 12.36 1.96 -9.34
N GLY A 76 11.44 1.87 -10.30
CA GLY A 76 10.02 2.21 -10.10
C GLY A 76 9.16 1.08 -9.53
N ARG A 77 9.72 -0.11 -9.29
CA ARG A 77 8.96 -1.30 -8.88
C ARG A 77 8.55 -1.27 -7.41
N TRP A 78 7.36 -1.81 -7.15
CA TRP A 78 6.76 -1.99 -5.84
C TRP A 78 5.75 -3.16 -5.91
N ALA A 79 5.27 -3.63 -4.77
CA ALA A 79 4.38 -4.79 -4.71
C ALA A 79 3.14 -4.52 -3.86
N VAL A 80 2.05 -5.23 -4.18
CA VAL A 80 0.94 -5.47 -3.24
C VAL A 80 1.04 -6.91 -2.77
N VAL A 81 1.02 -7.12 -1.46
CA VAL A 81 1.05 -8.44 -0.83
C VAL A 81 -0.19 -8.65 0.03
N THR A 82 -0.83 -9.80 -0.09
CA THR A 82 -2.04 -10.17 0.67
C THR A 82 -2.29 -11.68 0.62
N LYS A 83 -3.30 -12.17 1.34
CA LYS A 83 -3.88 -13.50 1.11
C LYS A 83 -4.86 -13.43 -0.07
N SER A 84 -4.68 -14.28 -1.06
CA SER A 84 -5.48 -14.28 -2.29
C SER A 84 -6.90 -14.81 -2.06
N PRO A 85 -7.96 -14.10 -2.51
CA PRO A 85 -9.32 -14.65 -2.52
C PRO A 85 -9.51 -15.72 -3.58
N HIS A 86 -8.68 -15.75 -4.63
CA HIS A 86 -8.80 -16.76 -5.69
C HIS A 86 -8.14 -18.08 -5.30
N THR A 87 -6.97 -18.04 -4.67
CA THR A 87 -6.15 -19.22 -4.40
C THR A 87 -6.08 -19.59 -2.91
N GLY A 88 -6.52 -18.72 -2.01
CA GLY A 88 -6.47 -18.93 -0.56
C GLY A 88 -5.06 -18.88 0.05
N ILE A 89 -4.03 -18.58 -0.74
CA ILE A 89 -2.62 -18.58 -0.33
C ILE A 89 -1.97 -17.20 -0.47
N PHE A 90 -0.67 -17.12 -0.18
CA PHE A 90 0.16 -15.93 -0.41
C PHE A 90 0.03 -15.41 -1.84
N LEU A 91 -0.18 -14.10 -1.98
CA LEU A 91 -0.14 -13.39 -3.25
C LEU A 91 0.83 -12.21 -3.15
N ASP A 92 1.68 -12.08 -4.16
CA ASP A 92 2.35 -10.83 -4.47
C ASP A 92 2.04 -10.40 -5.91
N SER A 93 1.70 -9.13 -6.08
CA SER A 93 1.49 -8.51 -7.38
C SER A 93 2.50 -7.38 -7.56
N GLN A 94 3.33 -7.50 -8.59
CA GLN A 94 4.41 -6.54 -8.87
C GLN A 94 3.93 -5.48 -9.85
N VAL A 95 4.07 -4.21 -9.46
CA VAL A 95 3.61 -3.07 -10.23
C VAL A 95 4.78 -2.12 -10.51
N GLY A 96 4.79 -1.53 -11.71
CA GLY A 96 5.76 -0.51 -12.10
C GLY A 96 5.20 0.90 -11.98
N GLY A 97 5.76 1.81 -12.77
CA GLY A 97 5.32 3.20 -12.84
C GLY A 97 5.79 4.02 -11.63
N HIS A 98 4.97 4.99 -11.25
CA HIS A 98 5.39 6.06 -10.34
C HIS A 98 4.78 5.99 -8.94
N PHE A 99 3.77 5.14 -8.72
CA PHE A 99 3.06 5.09 -7.43
C PHE A 99 4.00 4.69 -6.28
N GLY A 100 4.69 3.55 -6.40
CA GLY A 100 5.62 3.11 -5.36
C GLY A 100 6.75 4.09 -5.09
N ALA A 101 7.27 4.74 -6.13
CA ALA A 101 8.28 5.78 -5.98
C ALA A 101 7.73 6.98 -5.20
N GLN A 102 6.50 7.42 -5.48
CA GLN A 102 5.88 8.53 -4.75
C GLN A 102 5.51 8.17 -3.32
N LEU A 103 5.07 6.93 -3.05
CA LEU A 103 4.85 6.45 -1.69
C LEU A 103 6.15 6.55 -0.86
N LYS A 104 7.26 6.13 -1.46
CA LYS A 104 8.58 6.21 -0.83
C LYS A 104 9.05 7.65 -0.65
N MET A 105 8.93 8.49 -1.66
CA MET A 105 9.24 9.93 -1.55
C MET A 105 8.35 10.65 -0.54
N ALA A 106 7.12 10.17 -0.30
CA ALA A 106 6.23 10.69 0.73
C ALA A 106 6.62 10.24 2.16
N GLY A 107 7.66 9.42 2.30
CA GLY A 107 8.25 9.07 3.59
C GLY A 107 7.99 7.65 4.07
N PHE A 108 7.40 6.76 3.26
CA PHE A 108 6.97 5.43 3.72
C PHE A 108 7.58 4.29 2.89
N ASP A 109 8.12 3.28 3.57
CA ASP A 109 8.58 2.05 2.91
C ASP A 109 7.45 1.04 2.69
N CYS A 110 6.44 1.10 3.56
CA CYS A 110 5.29 0.20 3.60
C CYS A 110 4.01 0.96 3.95
N LEU A 111 2.91 0.58 3.31
CA LEU A 111 1.54 0.95 3.65
C LEU A 111 0.74 -0.34 3.86
N THR A 112 0.29 -0.60 5.07
CA THR A 112 -0.58 -1.73 5.42
C THR A 112 -1.99 -1.22 5.65
N VAL A 113 -2.95 -1.72 4.87
CA VAL A 113 -4.37 -1.42 5.01
C VAL A 113 -5.10 -2.64 5.55
N ARG A 114 -5.89 -2.46 6.60
CA ARG A 114 -6.77 -3.48 7.21
C ARG A 114 -8.12 -2.87 7.53
N GLY A 115 -9.06 -3.73 7.93
CA GLY A 115 -10.43 -3.35 8.22
C GLY A 115 -11.22 -3.06 6.95
N LYS A 116 -12.49 -2.71 7.14
CA LYS A 116 -13.42 -2.38 6.05
C LYS A 116 -14.12 -1.07 6.39
N ALA A 117 -14.02 -0.10 5.48
CA ALA A 117 -14.73 1.17 5.63
C ALA A 117 -16.24 0.97 5.46
N HIS A 118 -17.05 1.74 6.21
CA HIS A 118 -18.52 1.71 6.11
C HIS A 118 -19.06 2.26 4.79
N ALA A 119 -18.26 3.06 4.07
CA ALA A 119 -18.58 3.61 2.75
C ALA A 119 -17.28 3.70 1.92
N PRO A 120 -17.37 3.82 0.59
CA PRO A 120 -16.20 4.01 -0.27
C PRO A 120 -15.34 5.21 0.18
N VAL A 121 -14.04 4.97 0.37
CA VAL A 121 -13.04 5.98 0.74
C VAL A 121 -11.78 5.80 -0.09
N TYR A 122 -10.96 6.84 -0.15
CA TYR A 122 -9.60 6.76 -0.68
C TYR A 122 -8.60 7.36 0.33
N LEU A 123 -7.38 6.83 0.31
CA LEU A 123 -6.28 7.36 1.11
C LEU A 123 -5.52 8.41 0.29
N HIS A 124 -5.31 9.58 0.87
CA HIS A 124 -4.46 10.63 0.30
C HIS A 124 -3.21 10.80 1.16
N ILE A 125 -2.05 10.63 0.53
CA ILE A 125 -0.74 10.76 1.17
C ILE A 125 0.02 11.89 0.48
N LYS A 126 0.47 12.87 1.27
CA LYS A 126 1.26 14.00 0.79
C LYS A 126 2.27 14.42 1.86
N ASP A 127 3.55 14.34 1.52
CA ASP A 127 4.66 14.84 2.35
C ASP A 127 4.58 14.35 3.82
N GLY A 128 4.40 13.03 4.00
CA GLY A 128 4.24 12.40 5.32
C GLY A 128 2.84 12.54 5.96
N GLN A 129 1.96 13.40 5.44
CA GLN A 129 0.60 13.54 5.93
C GLN A 129 -0.36 12.59 5.20
N CYS A 130 -1.17 11.89 5.97
CA CYS A 130 -2.09 10.87 5.46
C CYS A 130 -3.53 11.21 5.89
N ARG A 131 -4.50 11.09 4.98
CA ARG A 131 -5.92 11.36 5.25
C ARG A 131 -6.82 10.35 4.55
N ILE A 132 -7.83 9.83 5.25
CA ILE A 132 -8.91 9.02 4.67
C ILE A 132 -10.03 9.96 4.22
N LEU A 133 -10.30 9.99 2.92
CA LEU A 133 -11.25 10.92 2.29
C LEU A 133 -12.40 10.16 1.63
N ASP A 134 -13.56 10.79 1.48
CA ASP A 134 -14.75 10.22 0.86
C ASP A 134 -14.51 9.88 -0.63
N ALA A 135 -14.97 8.71 -1.07
CA ALA A 135 -14.86 8.25 -2.45
C ALA A 135 -16.20 7.82 -3.06
N ARG A 136 -17.35 8.21 -2.49
CA ARG A 136 -18.66 7.76 -2.98
C ARG A 136 -18.90 8.16 -4.43
N GLU A 137 -18.47 9.36 -4.82
CA GLU A 137 -18.50 9.84 -6.21
C GLU A 137 -17.55 9.10 -7.16
N LEU A 138 -16.56 8.37 -6.64
CA LEU A 138 -15.61 7.58 -7.43
C LEU A 138 -16.06 6.13 -7.58
N TRP A 139 -16.94 5.66 -6.69
CA TRP A 139 -17.38 4.27 -6.66
C TRP A 139 -18.15 3.90 -7.93
N GLY A 140 -17.82 2.75 -8.52
CA GLY A 140 -18.37 2.29 -9.80
C GLY A 140 -17.72 2.91 -11.04
N LYS A 141 -16.75 3.83 -10.89
CA LYS A 141 -15.98 4.37 -12.03
C LYS A 141 -14.82 3.44 -12.40
N GLY A 142 -14.42 3.50 -13.67
CA GLY A 142 -13.22 2.82 -14.16
C GLY A 142 -11.92 3.51 -13.71
N VAL A 143 -10.81 2.78 -13.67
CA VAL A 143 -9.50 3.26 -13.17
C VAL A 143 -9.01 4.54 -13.86
N PHE A 144 -9.21 4.69 -15.17
CA PHE A 144 -8.80 5.88 -15.91
C PHE A 144 -9.63 7.12 -15.54
N GLU A 145 -10.93 6.94 -15.32
CA GLU A 145 -11.80 8.05 -14.92
C GLU A 145 -11.48 8.49 -13.49
N THR A 146 -11.32 7.52 -12.57
CA THR A 146 -10.91 7.75 -11.19
C THR A 146 -9.59 8.48 -11.11
N GLU A 147 -8.57 8.04 -11.87
CA GLU A 147 -7.26 8.70 -11.91
C GLU A 147 -7.38 10.14 -12.43
N ARG A 148 -8.15 10.38 -13.50
CA ARG A 148 -8.37 11.72 -14.05
C ARG A 148 -9.01 12.66 -13.03
N ILE A 149 -10.04 12.20 -12.30
CA ILE A 149 -10.71 13.00 -11.27
C ILE A 149 -9.74 13.32 -10.12
N LEU A 150 -9.04 12.30 -9.61
CA LEU A 150 -8.12 12.47 -8.49
C LEU A 150 -6.92 13.34 -8.84
N LYS A 151 -6.38 13.29 -10.07
CA LYS A 151 -5.30 14.19 -10.52
C LYS A 151 -5.74 15.64 -10.67
N LYS A 152 -7.01 15.89 -11.03
CA LYS A 152 -7.56 17.25 -11.02
C LYS A 152 -7.70 17.79 -9.60
N ARG A 153 -8.15 16.94 -8.66
CA ARG A 153 -8.31 17.32 -7.25
C ARG A 153 -6.96 17.49 -6.53
N HIS A 154 -6.00 16.62 -6.84
CA HIS A 154 -4.66 16.59 -6.23
C HIS A 154 -3.60 16.63 -7.33
N PRO A 155 -3.26 17.84 -7.84
CA PRO A 155 -2.25 17.98 -8.88
C PRO A 155 -0.92 17.33 -8.49
N GLY A 156 -0.35 16.55 -9.42
CA GLY A 156 0.92 15.84 -9.22
C GLY A 156 0.80 14.43 -8.62
N ALA A 157 -0.35 14.08 -8.04
CA ALA A 157 -0.57 12.78 -7.42
C ALA A 157 -0.41 11.60 -8.42
N LYS A 158 0.02 10.46 -7.90
CA LYS A 158 0.03 9.17 -8.60
C LYS A 158 -0.99 8.27 -7.92
N VAL A 159 -1.85 7.64 -8.72
CA VAL A 159 -3.08 7.01 -8.23
C VAL A 159 -2.96 5.49 -8.40
N GLY A 160 -3.13 4.77 -7.29
CA GLY A 160 -3.52 3.36 -7.32
C GLY A 160 -5.02 3.29 -7.06
N SER A 161 -5.77 2.60 -7.93
CA SER A 161 -7.23 2.48 -7.80
C SER A 161 -7.73 1.16 -8.36
N ILE A 162 -8.95 0.79 -7.96
CA ILE A 162 -9.71 -0.32 -8.53
C ILE A 162 -10.79 0.22 -9.48
N GLY A 163 -11.27 -0.62 -10.39
CA GLY A 163 -12.45 -0.37 -11.21
C GLY A 163 -13.64 -1.21 -10.73
N PRO A 164 -14.75 -1.28 -11.49
CA PRO A 164 -15.97 -1.97 -11.07
C PRO A 164 -15.84 -3.47 -10.76
N ALA A 165 -14.75 -4.11 -11.20
CA ALA A 165 -14.49 -5.53 -10.98
C ALA A 165 -13.83 -5.83 -9.62
N GLY A 166 -13.20 -4.83 -8.99
CA GLY A 166 -12.61 -4.94 -7.65
C GLY A 166 -13.57 -4.40 -6.61
#